data_AF-A0A512DZR6-F1
#
_entry.id   AF-A0A512DZR6-F1
#
_cell.length_a   1.000
_cell.length_b   1.000
_cell.length_c   1.000
_cell.angle_alpha   90.00
_cell.angle_beta   90.00
_cell.angle_gamma   90.00
#
_symmetry.space_group_name_H-M   'P 1'
#
loop_
_entity.id
_entity.type
_entity.pdbx_description
1 polymer ?
#
loop_
_entity_poly.entity_id
_entity_poly.type
_entity_poly.pdbx_seq_one_letter_code
_entity_poly.pdbx_strand_id
1 'polypeptide(L)' 'MTADTAKPSPEALAEQESKNAFLQRLDDLSQEMIDAHGEDFTMGVLILGARYIAERKAKPEGAAEKK' A
#
# COMPACT_ATOMS: atom_id res chain seq x y z
N MET A 1 21.54 16.41 -23.13
CA MET A 1 20.52 16.34 -22.07
C MET A 1 19.28 17.09 -22.51
N THR A 2 18.27 16.38 -23.03
CA THR A 2 16.93 16.95 -23.22
C THR A 2 16.05 16.38 -22.12
N ALA A 3 15.65 17.25 -21.18
CA ALA A 3 14.70 16.94 -20.14
C ALA A 3 13.33 16.72 -20.80
N ASP A 4 12.91 15.46 -20.88
CA ASP A 4 11.53 15.09 -21.17
C ASP A 4 10.67 15.54 -19.99
N THR A 5 10.14 16.75 -20.08
CA THR A 5 9.11 17.28 -19.18
C THR A 5 7.76 16.90 -19.76
N ALA A 6 7.46 15.60 -19.74
CA ALA A 6 6.12 15.13 -20.06
C ALA A 6 5.16 15.64 -18.96
N LYS A 7 4.29 16.58 -19.33
CA LYS A 7 3.06 16.88 -18.59
C LYS A 7 2.39 15.54 -18.24
N PRO A 8 2.03 15.27 -16.97
CA PRO A 8 1.40 14.01 -16.62
C PRO A 8 0.11 13.87 -17.43
N SER A 9 -0.03 12.75 -18.13
CA SER A 9 -1.23 12.42 -18.90
C SER A 9 -2.45 12.44 -17.96
N PRO A 10 -3.66 12.79 -18.44
CA PRO A 10 -4.89 12.75 -17.62
C PRO A 10 -5.10 11.40 -16.91
N GLU A 11 -4.69 10.30 -17.53
CA GLU A 11 -4.74 8.95 -16.94
C GLU A 11 -3.79 8.80 -15.75
N ALA A 12 -2.58 9.36 -15.83
CA ALA A 12 -1.61 9.33 -14.74
C ALA A 12 -2.04 10.20 -13.54
N LEU A 13 -2.72 11.32 -13.81
CA LEU A 13 -3.33 12.17 -12.78
C LEU A 13 -4.45 11.43 -12.05
N ALA A 14 -5.36 10.79 -12.79
CA ALA A 14 -6.44 10.00 -12.20
C ALA A 14 -5.91 8.80 -11.38
N GLU A 15 -4.86 8.13 -11.86
CA GLU A 15 -4.18 7.07 -11.12
C GLU A 15 -3.53 7.60 -9.83
N GLN A 16 -2.89 8.77 -9.89
CA GLN A 16 -2.29 9.41 -8.73
C GLN A 16 -3.34 9.82 -7.69
N GLU A 17 -4.46 10.41 -8.12
CA GLU A 17 -5.57 10.76 -7.22
C GLU A 17 -6.15 9.54 -6.53
N SER A 18 -6.37 8.45 -7.27
CA SER A 18 -6.82 7.18 -6.71
C SER A 18 -5.86 6.66 -5.64
N LYS A 19 -4.55 6.62 -5.93
CA LYS A 19 -3.51 6.22 -4.97
C LYS A 19 -3.51 7.09 -3.72
N ASN A 20 -3.60 8.41 -3.89
CA ASN A 20 -3.64 9.36 -2.78
C ASN A 20 -4.86 9.13 -1.88
N ALA A 21 -6.03 8.84 -2.44
CA ALA A 21 -7.23 8.53 -1.66
C ALA A 21 -7.07 7.29 -0.77
N PHE A 22 -6.36 6.25 -1.25
CA PHE A 22 -6.04 5.09 -0.41
C PHE A 22 -5.01 5.41 0.67
N LEU A 23 -4.01 6.23 0.37
CA LEU A 23 -3.03 6.68 1.36
C LEU A 23 -3.69 7.48 2.49
N GLN A 24 -4.61 8.38 2.15
CA GLN A 24 -5.38 9.15 3.15
C GLN A 24 -6.20 8.23 4.06
N ARG A 25 -6.93 7.27 3.50
CA ARG A 25 -7.69 6.31 4.32
C ARG A 25 -6.80 5.45 5.21
N LEU A 26 -5.60 5.11 4.74
CA LEU A 26 -4.64 4.35 5.53
C LEU A 26 -4.10 5.20 6.70
N ASP A 27 -3.88 6.49 6.47
CA ASP A 27 -3.46 7.44 7.50
C ASP A 27 -4.55 7.58 8.58
N ASP A 28 -5.79 7.86 8.17
CA ASP A 28 -6.93 7.96 9.09
C ASP A 28 -7.09 6.70 9.97
N LEU A 29 -7.01 5.52 9.35
CA LEU A 29 -7.09 4.25 10.07
C LEU A 29 -5.90 4.05 11.01
N SER A 30 -4.70 4.47 10.60
CA SER A 30 -3.51 4.35 11.43
C SER A 30 -3.63 5.25 12.67
N GLN A 31 -4.17 6.46 12.52
CA GLN A 31 -4.46 7.35 13.66
C GLN A 31 -5.48 6.73 14.62
N GLU A 32 -6.58 6.15 14.10
CA GLU A 32 -7.58 5.46 14.94
C GLU A 32 -6.95 4.31 15.76
N MET A 33 -6.05 3.54 15.13
CA MET A 33 -5.34 2.46 15.83
C MET A 33 -4.34 2.97 16.86
N ILE A 34 -3.64 4.08 16.56
CA ILE A 34 -2.69 4.72 17.49
C ILE A 34 -3.45 5.23 18.72
N ASP A 35 -4.58 5.92 18.53
CA ASP A 35 -5.38 6.45 19.61
C ASP A 35 -5.95 5.33 20.51
N ALA A 36 -6.34 4.19 19.93
CA ALA A 36 -6.92 3.07 20.66
C ALA A 36 -5.88 2.16 21.34
N HIS A 37 -4.71 1.96 20.72
CA HIS A 37 -3.77 0.88 21.09
C HIS A 37 -2.30 1.29 21.15
N GLY A 38 -1.95 2.49 20.71
CA GLY A 38 -0.59 3.03 20.70
C GLY A 38 0.18 2.80 19.39
N GLU A 39 1.27 3.55 19.26
CA GLU A 39 2.12 3.57 18.06
C GLU A 39 2.83 2.24 17.80
N ASP A 40 3.39 1.61 18.84
CA ASP A 40 4.11 0.34 18.72
C ASP A 40 3.22 -0.78 18.18
N PHE A 41 1.98 -0.85 18.65
CA PHE A 41 0.99 -1.82 18.17
C PHE A 41 0.67 -1.57 16.70
N THR A 42 0.34 -0.32 16.34
CA THR A 42 -0.05 0.06 14.99
C THR A 42 1.06 -0.23 13.99
N MET A 43 2.29 0.13 14.32
CA MET A 43 3.46 -0.16 13.49
C MET A 43 3.65 -1.68 13.29
N GLY A 44 3.48 -2.49 14.34
CA GLY A 44 3.54 -3.94 14.25
C GLY A 44 2.49 -4.53 13.28
N VAL A 45 1.26 -4.03 13.33
CA VAL A 45 0.17 -4.47 12.44
C VAL A 45 0.46 -4.10 10.99
N LEU A 46 0.92 -2.87 10.72
CA LEU A 46 1.25 -2.43 9.36
C LEU A 46 2.41 -3.24 8.75
N ILE A 47 3.45 -3.53 9.54
CA ILE A 47 4.56 -4.41 9.12
C ILE A 47 4.06 -5.82 8.80
N LEU A 48 3.17 -6.36 9.62
CA LEU A 48 2.57 -7.69 9.39
C LEU A 48 1.75 -7.72 8.09
N GLY A 49 0.94 -6.67 7.84
CA GLY A 49 0.19 -6.52 6.59
C GLY A 49 1.10 -6.45 5.37
N ALA A 50 2.18 -5.65 5.43
CA ALA A 50 3.16 -5.56 4.36
C ALA A 50 3.85 -6.91 4.08
N ARG A 51 4.20 -7.65 5.14
CA ARG A 51 4.78 -8.99 5.03
C ARG A 51 3.82 -9.96 4.34
N TYR A 52 2.55 -9.99 4.73
CA TYR A 52 1.54 -10.85 4.10
C TYR A 52 1.43 -10.59 2.58
N ILE A 53 1.45 -9.32 2.16
CA ILE A 53 1.44 -8.95 0.73
C ILE A 53 2.71 -9.43 0.03
N ALA A 54 3.88 -9.24 0.65
CA ALA A 54 5.16 -9.68 0.10
C ALA A 54 5.23 -11.21 -0.07
N GLU A 55 4.76 -11.96 0.92
CA GLU A 55 4.69 -13.43 0.87
C GLU A 55 3.74 -13.92 -0.23
N ARG A 56 2.60 -13.25 -0.44
CA ARG A 56 1.69 -13.56 -1.55
C ARG A 56 2.29 -13.29 -2.92
N LYS A 57 3.10 -12.23 -3.07
CA LYS A 57 3.85 -11.98 -4.32
C LYS A 57 4.94 -13.01 -4.56
N ALA A 58 5.51 -13.57 -3.49
CA ALA A 58 6.58 -14.57 -3.57
C ALA A 58 6.06 -15.99 -3.88
N LYS A 59 4.79 -16.29 -3.59
CA LYS A 59 4.15 -17.54 -4.01
C LYS A 59 3.61 -17.34 -5.43
N PRO A 60 4.21 -17.92 -6.49
CA PRO A 60 3.57 -17.90 -7.80
C PRO A 60 2.19 -18.54 -7.66
N GLU A 61 1.15 -17.84 -8.13
CA GLU A 61 -0.18 -18.42 -8.30
C GLU A 61 -0.03 -19.69 -9.15
N GLY A 62 -0.02 -20.85 -8.50
CA GLY A 62 0.34 -22.13 -9.11
C GLY A 62 0.83 -23.22 -8.15
N ALA A 63 1.26 -22.88 -6.93
CA ALA A 63 1.66 -23.88 -5.93
C ALA A 63 0.60 -24.06 -4.82
N ALA A 64 -0.65 -24.28 -5.21
CA ALA A 64 -1.69 -24.79 -4.32
C ALA A 64 -2.60 -25.76 -5.08
N GLU A 65 -2.03 -26.89 -5.51
CA GLU A 65 -2.78 -28.13 -5.55
C GLU A 65 -1.92 -29.26 -4.99
N LYS A 66 -2.55 -30.06 -4.12
CA LYS A 66 -2.11 -31.33 -3.51
C LYS A 66 -1.26 -31.22 -2.25
N LYS A 67 -1.91 -31.33 -1.09
CA LYS A 67 -2.14 -32.62 -0.42
C LYS A 67 -3.19 -32.52 0.68
#